data_AF-A0AAD8K0J4-F1
#
_entry.id   AF-A0AAD8K0J4-F1
#
_cell.length_a   1.000
_cell.length_b   1.000
_cell.length_c   1.000
_cell.angle_alpha   90.00
_cell.angle_beta   90.00
_cell.angle_gamma   90.00
#
_symmetry.space_group_name_H-M   'P 1'
#
loop_
_entity.id
_entity.type
_entity.pdbx_description
1 polymer ?
#
loop_
_entity_poly.entity_id
_entity_poly.type
_entity_poly.pdbx_seq_one_letter_code
_entity_poly.pdbx_strand_id
1 'polypeptide(L)' 'MGRDVVRQESPDKPEERSRLWCNKESFNVLDENKGTEKTKGLFLDMKMLAKEMLYGSVELETHALRKMQAKGY' A
#
# COMPACT_ATOMS: atom_id res chain seq x y z
N MET A 1 -7.22 1.24 18.16
CA MET A 1 -8.52 1.88 17.89
C MET A 1 -8.62 2.70 16.58
N GLY A 2 -7.57 3.27 15.98
CA GLY A 2 -7.67 3.76 14.58
C GLY A 2 -7.26 2.70 13.55
N ARG A 3 -6.12 2.05 13.80
CA ARG A 3 -5.56 0.99 12.93
C ARG A 3 -6.42 -0.27 12.90
N ASP A 4 -7.02 -0.64 14.03
CA ASP A 4 -7.87 -1.83 14.10
C ASP A 4 -9.14 -1.64 13.25
N VAL A 5 -9.72 -0.43 13.26
CA VAL A 5 -10.87 -0.10 12.40
C VAL A 5 -10.51 -0.27 10.93
N VAL A 6 -9.37 0.29 10.50
CA VAL A 6 -8.88 0.13 9.12
C VAL A 6 -8.59 -1.34 8.78
N ARG A 7 -8.09 -2.13 9.74
CA ARG A 7 -7.88 -3.58 9.54
C ARG A 7 -9.22 -4.32 9.39
N GLN A 8 -10.26 -3.92 10.09
CA GLN A 8 -11.61 -4.52 9.99
C GLN A 8 -12.33 -4.15 8.68
N GLU A 9 -11.93 -3.09 7.98
CA GLU A 9 -12.46 -2.78 6.64
C GLU A 9 -12.24 -3.94 5.66
N SER A 10 -11.10 -4.64 5.81
CA SER A 10 -10.81 -5.87 5.08
C SER A 10 -9.72 -6.66 5.81
N PRO A 11 -10.08 -7.69 6.61
CA PRO A 11 -9.12 -8.47 7.38
C PRO A 11 -8.08 -9.18 6.50
N ASP A 12 -8.51 -9.69 5.34
CA ASP A 12 -7.72 -10.58 4.50
C ASP A 12 -7.13 -9.91 3.25
N LYS A 13 -7.70 -8.79 2.80
CA LYS A 13 -7.27 -8.07 1.59
C LYS A 13 -6.83 -6.64 1.91
N PRO A 14 -5.54 -6.40 2.16
CA PRO A 14 -5.02 -5.08 2.50
C PRO A 14 -5.37 -3.99 1.47
N GLU A 15 -5.35 -4.32 0.18
CA GLU A 15 -5.66 -3.41 -0.92
C GLU A 15 -7.09 -2.88 -0.93
N GLU A 16 -8.00 -3.53 -0.20
CA GLU A 16 -9.37 -3.06 -0.03
C GLU A 16 -9.54 -2.12 1.18
N ARG A 17 -8.47 -1.91 1.96
CA ARG A 17 -8.46 -0.97 3.10
C ARG A 17 -8.24 0.45 2.61
N SER A 18 -8.80 1.39 3.35
CA SER A 18 -8.65 2.82 3.16
C SER A 18 -7.24 3.31 3.41
N ARG A 19 -6.51 2.65 4.32
CA ARG A 19 -5.11 2.95 4.63
C ARG A 19 -4.28 1.69 4.86
N LEU A 20 -3.06 1.68 4.34
CA LEU A 20 -2.08 0.64 4.61
C LEU A 20 -1.01 1.15 5.57
N TRP A 21 -0.84 0.47 6.70
CA TRP A 21 0.16 0.82 7.72
C TRP A 21 1.33 -0.15 7.77
N CYS A 22 1.12 -1.37 7.28
CA CYS A 22 2.17 -2.38 7.21
C CYS A 22 3.04 -2.10 5.99
N ASN A 23 4.35 -1.94 6.20
CA ASN A 23 5.30 -1.68 5.12
C ASN A 23 5.25 -2.77 4.06
N LYS A 24 5.17 -4.05 4.48
CA LYS A 24 5.13 -5.19 3.56
C LYS A 24 3.86 -5.21 2.71
N GLU A 25 2.70 -4.93 3.33
CA GLU A 25 1.43 -4.85 2.58
C GLU A 25 1.46 -3.67 1.60
N SER A 26 1.95 -2.51 2.03
CA SER A 26 2.06 -1.32 1.19
C SER A 26 3.01 -1.55 0.01
N PHE A 27 4.12 -2.23 0.25
CA PHE A 27 5.07 -2.61 -0.77
C PHE A 27 4.44 -3.55 -1.80
N ASN A 28 3.84 -4.66 -1.36
CA ASN A 28 3.20 -5.63 -2.25
C ASN A 28 2.08 -4.99 -3.07
N VAL A 29 1.30 -4.07 -2.49
CA VAL A 29 0.22 -3.38 -3.21
C VAL A 29 0.75 -2.49 -4.34
N LEU A 30 1.92 -1.87 -4.15
CA LEU A 30 2.58 -1.09 -5.20
C LEU A 30 3.25 -1.98 -6.24
N ASP A 31 4.05 -2.95 -5.80
CA ASP A 31 4.80 -3.87 -6.65
C ASP A 31 3.87 -4.69 -7.58
N GLU A 32 2.75 -5.17 -7.04
CA GLU A 32 1.79 -6.00 -7.78
C GLU A 32 0.68 -5.19 -8.47
N ASN A 33 0.74 -3.84 -8.47
CA ASN A 33 -0.30 -2.98 -9.04
C ASN A 33 -1.72 -3.21 -8.47
N LYS A 34 -1.82 -3.59 -7.20
CA LYS A 34 -3.09 -3.95 -6.55
C LYS A 34 -3.81 -2.76 -5.92
N GLY A 35 -3.26 -1.54 -6.01
CA GLY A 35 -3.91 -0.34 -5.50
C GLY A 35 -5.35 -0.20 -6.01
N THR A 36 -6.29 0.10 -5.09
CA THR A 36 -7.71 0.30 -5.39
C THR A 36 -8.16 1.71 -5.05
N GLU A 37 -9.34 2.11 -5.55
CA GLU A 37 -9.96 3.39 -5.20
C GLU A 37 -10.31 3.51 -3.71
N LYS A 38 -10.39 2.39 -2.98
CA LYS A 38 -10.61 2.39 -1.54
C LYS A 38 -9.36 2.89 -0.83
N THR A 39 -8.16 2.50 -1.27
CA THR A 39 -6.90 2.90 -0.63
C THR A 39 -6.61 4.36 -0.91
N LYS A 40 -6.74 5.19 0.13
CA LYS A 40 -6.49 6.64 0.08
C LYS A 40 -5.08 7.02 0.52
N GLY A 41 -4.37 6.10 1.17
CA GLY A 41 -3.01 6.34 1.63
C GLY A 41 -2.32 5.07 2.09
N LEU A 42 -1.00 5.08 2.07
CA LEU A 42 -0.18 3.96 2.49
C LEU A 42 1.09 4.47 3.17
N PHE A 43 1.74 3.60 3.94
CA PHE A 43 2.97 3.90 4.66
C PHE A 43 4.10 3.02 4.12
N LEU A 44 5.19 3.65 3.69
CA LEU A 44 6.40 2.99 3.20
C LEU A 44 7.63 3.53 3.91
N ASP A 45 8.34 2.64 4.58
CA ASP A 45 9.65 2.90 5.18
C ASP A 45 10.76 2.58 4.18
N MET A 46 11.43 3.63 3.70
CA MET A 46 12.56 3.53 2.76
C MET A 46 13.75 2.74 3.33
N LYS A 47 13.92 2.68 4.66
CA LYS A 47 14.97 1.84 5.27
C LYS A 47 14.63 0.36 5.17
N MET A 48 13.34 0.02 5.25
CA MET A 48 12.89 -1.35 5.04
C MET A 48 13.01 -1.74 3.56
N LEU A 49 12.63 -0.84 2.65
CA LEU A 49 12.83 -1.03 1.21
C LEU A 49 14.30 -1.24 0.86
N ALA A 50 15.20 -0.42 1.41
CA ALA A 50 16.64 -0.59 1.20
C ALA A 50 17.15 -1.98 1.65
N LYS A 51 16.53 -2.56 2.68
CA LYS A 51 16.84 -3.92 3.15
C LYS A 51 16.30 -5.01 2.22
N GLU A 52 15.12 -4.81 1.64
CA GLU A 52 14.59 -5.69 0.58
C GLU A 52 15.44 -5.55 -0.71
N MET A 53 15.91 -4.33 -1.02
CA MET A 53 16.82 -4.04 -2.13
C MET A 53 18.24 -4.62 -1.94
N LEU A 54 18.61 -5.10 -0.75
CA LEU A 54 19.86 -5.87 -0.58
C LEU A 54 19.81 -7.20 -1.35
N TYR A 55 18.62 -7.67 -1.74
CA TYR A 55 18.42 -8.84 -2.59
C TYR A 55 18.22 -8.52 -4.07
N GLY A 56 18.22 -7.23 -4.48
CA GLY A 56 18.07 -6.83 -5.89
C GLY A 56 17.59 -5.38 -6.09
N SER A 57 17.46 -4.95 -7.35
CA SER A 57 16.80 -3.68 -7.66
C SER A 57 15.28 -3.82 -7.54
N VAL A 58 14.66 -2.91 -6.80
CA VAL A 58 13.21 -2.79 -6.70
C VAL A 58 12.79 -1.58 -7.52
N GLU A 59 12.02 -1.80 -8.59
CA GLU A 59 11.36 -0.74 -9.34
C GLU A 59 9.91 -0.66 -8.91
N LEU A 60 9.57 0.42 -8.19
CA LEU A 60 8.18 0.70 -7.83
C LEU A 60 7.53 1.50 -8.95
N GLU A 61 6.58 0.89 -9.65
CA GLU A 61 5.83 1.60 -10.67
C GLU A 61 4.69 2.43 -10.04
N THR A 62 4.60 3.70 -10.42
CA THR A 62 3.57 4.63 -9.89
C THR A 62 2.19 4.39 -10.47
N HIS A 63 2.00 3.40 -11.37
CA HIS A 63 0.71 3.09 -11.97
C HIS A 63 -0.34 2.74 -10.90
N ALA A 64 0.08 2.20 -9.75
CA ALA A 64 -0.81 1.73 -8.70
C ALA A 64 -1.50 2.93 -8.04
N LEU A 65 -0.79 4.06 -7.97
CA LEU A 65 -1.31 5.33 -7.45
C LEU A 65 -2.42 5.92 -8.32
N ARG A 66 -2.42 5.62 -9.62
CA ARG A 66 -3.47 6.09 -10.53
C ARG A 66 -4.83 5.48 -10.19
N LYS A 67 -4.85 4.22 -9.73
CA LYS A 67 -6.08 3.53 -9.31
C LYS A 67 -6.56 3.99 -7.92
N MET A 68 -5.68 4.59 -7.13
CA MET A 68 -5.95 5.11 -5.78
C MET A 68 -6.49 6.55 -5.76
N GLN A 69 -6.80 7.13 -6.93
CA GLN A 69 -7.28 8.50 -7.01
C GLN A 69 -8.58 8.69 -6.23
N ALA A 70 -8.54 9.59 -5.24
CA ALA A 70 -9.74 10.08 -4.59
C ALA A 70 -10.56 10.83 -5.64
N LYS A 71 -11.87 10.53 -5.72
CA LYS A 71 -12.82 11.37 -6.47
C LYS A 71 -12.62 12.82 -6.01
N GLY A 72 -12.10 13.66 -6.91
CA GLY A 72 -12.03 15.09 -6.69
C GLY A 72 -13.45 15.60 -6.48
N TYR A 73 -13.68 16.25 -5.34
CA TYR A 73 -14.87 17.06 -5.10
C TYR A 73 -14.71 18.41 -5.80
#